data_AF-A0AAC9HII2-F1
#
_entry.id   AF-A0AAC9HII2-F1
#
_cell.length_a   1.000
_cell.length_b   1.000
_cell.length_c   1.000
_cell.angle_alpha   90.00
_cell.angle_beta   90.00
_cell.angle_gamma   90.00
#
_symmetry.space_group_name_H-M   'P 1'
#
loop_
_entity.id
_entity.type
_entity.pdbx_description
1 polymer ?
#
loop_
_entity_poly.entity_id
_entity_poly.type
_entity_poly.pdbx_seq_one_letter_code
_entity_poly.pdbx_strand_id
1 'polypeptide(L)'
;MAENTKMIHIRMPVSLVKELDDLIKKSSRPGSRSRFIVEAVASRLKKEHYLKAVKGLAGMLTEEEVPHWKDDEAINKWLADNRKVDRKALEDKWQM
;
A
#
# COMPACT_ATOMS: atom_id res chain seq x y z
N MET A 1 25.11 7.20 1.88
CA MET A 1 25.75 6.91 0.58
C MET A 1 25.00 7.68 -0.49
N ALA A 2 25.68 8.40 -1.38
CA ALA A 2 25.00 9.11 -2.46
C ALA A 2 24.29 8.08 -3.36
N GLU A 3 23.01 8.28 -3.61
CA GLU A 3 22.19 7.39 -4.42
C GLU A 3 22.72 7.37 -5.87
N ASN A 4 22.89 6.17 -6.46
CA ASN A 4 23.37 6.02 -7.83
C ASN A 4 22.24 6.38 -8.81
N THR A 5 22.24 7.62 -9.29
CA THR A 5 21.15 8.18 -10.11
C THR A 5 21.53 8.29 -11.59
N LYS A 6 20.55 8.11 -12.48
CA LYS A 6 20.68 8.29 -13.93
C LYS A 6 19.72 9.36 -14.42
N MET A 7 20.21 10.32 -15.21
CA MET A 7 19.37 11.36 -15.80
C MET A 7 18.51 10.79 -16.94
N ILE A 8 17.23 11.13 -16.94
CA ILE A 8 16.25 10.73 -17.95
C ILE A 8 15.55 11.99 -18.47
N HIS A 9 15.54 12.20 -19.78
CA HIS A 9 14.79 13.29 -20.40
C HIS A 9 13.34 12.88 -20.65
N ILE A 10 12.40 13.58 -20.00
CA ILE A 10 10.96 13.32 -20.11
C ILE A 10 10.30 14.56 -20.71
N ARG A 11 9.55 14.39 -21.80
CA ARG A 11 8.68 15.46 -22.31
C ARG A 11 7.38 15.46 -21.51
N MET A 12 7.00 16.61 -20.98
CA MET A 12 5.75 16.80 -20.24
C MET A 12 4.90 17.88 -20.91
N PRO A 13 3.56 17.72 -20.95
CA PRO A 13 2.67 18.79 -21.36
C PRO A 13 2.87 20.04 -20.51
N VAL A 14 2.84 21.21 -21.15
CA VAL A 14 3.05 22.50 -20.47
C VAL A 14 2.01 22.73 -19.37
N SER A 15 0.75 22.33 -19.61
CA SER A 15 -0.31 22.39 -18.61
C SER A 15 0.05 21.63 -17.34
N LEU A 16 0.57 20.41 -17.48
CA LEU A 16 0.94 19.55 -16.37
C LEU A 16 2.14 20.11 -15.58
N VAL A 17 3.11 20.73 -16.28
CA VAL A 17 4.24 21.40 -15.62
C VAL A 17 3.74 22.59 -14.80
N LYS A 18 2.78 23.36 -15.31
CA LYS A 18 2.18 24.49 -14.59
C LYS A 18 1.44 24.03 -13.33
N GLU A 19 0.64 22.96 -13.43
CA GLU A 19 -0.05 22.37 -12.28
C GLU A 19 0.93 21.86 -11.23
N LEU A 20 2.02 21.19 -11.66
CA LEU A 20 3.09 20.73 -10.77
C LEU A 20 3.74 21.91 -10.02
N ASP A 21 4.05 22.99 -10.73
CA ASP A 21 4.66 24.18 -10.14
C ASP A 21 3.74 24.84 -9.11
N ASP A 22 2.46 24.97 -9.43
CA ASP A 22 1.46 25.54 -8.53
C ASP A 22 1.28 24.67 -7.28
N LEU A 23 1.28 23.35 -7.43
CA LEU A 23 1.18 22.41 -6.32
C LEU A 23 2.39 22.49 -5.39
N ILE A 24 3.61 22.53 -5.95
CA ILE A 24 4.85 22.67 -5.18
C ILE A 24 4.85 23.99 -4.39
N LYS A 25 4.48 25.10 -5.04
CA LYS A 25 4.41 26.44 -4.42
C LYS A 25 3.41 26.51 -3.27
N LYS A 26 2.26 25.85 -3.42
CA LYS A 26 1.19 25.84 -2.41
C LYS A 26 1.42 24.83 -1.28
N SER A 27 2.37 23.90 -1.44
CA SER A 27 2.62 22.87 -0.43
C SER A 27 3.29 23.44 0.82
N SER A 28 2.94 22.89 1.98
CA SER A 28 3.58 23.22 3.27
C SER A 28 5.03 22.73 3.39
N ARG A 29 5.50 21.94 2.41
CA ARG A 29 6.86 21.42 2.30
C ARG A 29 7.37 21.63 0.88
N PRO A 30 7.79 22.85 0.51
CA PRO A 30 8.28 23.13 -0.83
C PRO A 30 9.47 22.22 -1.16
N GLY A 31 9.33 21.42 -2.21
CA GLY A 31 10.35 20.50 -2.72
C GLY A 31 10.73 20.81 -4.16
N SER A 32 11.77 20.15 -4.68
CA SER A 32 12.12 20.27 -6.10
C SER A 32 11.14 19.46 -6.97
N ARG A 33 10.96 19.88 -8.23
CA ARG A 33 10.21 19.10 -9.24
C ARG A 33 10.71 17.66 -9.32
N SER A 34 12.04 17.50 -9.31
CA SER A 34 12.70 16.19 -9.35
C SER A 34 12.25 15.31 -8.19
N ARG A 35 12.28 15.83 -6.96
CA ARG A 35 11.83 15.09 -5.78
C ARG A 35 10.37 14.68 -5.89
N PHE A 36 9.48 15.60 -6.29
CA PHE A 36 8.06 15.29 -6.47
C PHE A 36 7.85 14.18 -7.49
N ILE A 37 8.53 14.25 -8.63
CA ILE A 37 8.42 13.26 -9.71
C ILE A 37 8.94 11.90 -9.22
N VAL A 38 10.07 11.86 -8.52
CA VAL A 38 10.64 10.62 -7.96
C VAL A 38 9.65 9.98 -6.97
N GLU A 39 9.11 10.75 -6.04
CA GLU A 39 8.13 10.25 -5.06
C GLU A 39 6.84 9.75 -5.73
N ALA A 40 6.33 10.49 -6.72
CA ALA A 40 5.15 10.11 -7.49
C ALA A 40 5.35 8.81 -8.27
N VAL A 41 6.51 8.65 -8.93
CA VAL A 41 6.87 7.43 -9.67
C VAL A 41 7.03 6.26 -8.72
N ALA A 42 7.74 6.43 -7.60
CA ALA A 42 7.90 5.37 -6.59
C ALA A 42 6.55 4.92 -6.03
N SER A 43 5.66 5.86 -5.71
CA SER A 43 4.30 5.56 -5.25
C SER A 43 3.48 4.80 -6.29
N ARG A 44 3.56 5.20 -7.57
CA ARG A 44 2.86 4.52 -8.67
C ARG A 44 3.38 3.10 -8.88
N LEU A 45 4.70 2.90 -8.88
CA LEU A 45 5.31 1.57 -8.99
C LEU A 45 4.90 0.65 -7.84
N LYS A 46 4.89 1.16 -6.60
CA LYS A 46 4.44 0.39 -5.44
C LYS A 46 3.00 -0.10 -5.60
N LYS A 47 2.10 0.78 -6.09
CA LYS A 47 0.70 0.42 -6.36
C LYS A 47 0.58 -0.63 -7.47
N GLU A 48 1.34 -0.51 -8.55
CA GLU A 48 1.33 -1.49 -9.64
C GLU A 48 1.87 -2.86 -9.19
N HIS A 49 2.93 -2.90 -8.37
CA HIS A 49 3.42 -4.15 -7.79
C HIS A 49 2.39 -4.81 -6.89
N TYR A 50 1.74 -4.03 -6.01
CA TYR A 50 0.68 -4.54 -5.16
C TYR A 50 -0.49 -5.10 -5.99
N LEU A 51 -0.93 -4.37 -7.01
CA LEU A 51 -2.02 -4.80 -7.88
C LEU A 51 -1.68 -6.09 -8.64
N LYS A 52 -0.44 -6.24 -9.12
CA LYS A 52 0.04 -7.49 -9.72
C LYS A 52 0.03 -8.64 -8.71
N ALA A 53 0.50 -8.42 -7.50
CA ALA A 53 0.50 -9.43 -6.44
C ALA A 53 -0.93 -9.86 -6.10
N VAL A 54 -1.84 -8.92 -5.85
CA VAL A 54 -3.25 -9.22 -5.55
C VAL A 54 -3.93 -9.97 -6.68
N LYS A 55 -3.70 -9.57 -7.94
CA LYS A 55 -4.23 -10.30 -9.11
C LYS A 55 -3.67 -11.72 -9.21
N GLY A 56 -2.41 -11.93 -8.85
CA GLY A 56 -1.80 -13.26 -8.81
C GLY A 56 -2.34 -14.15 -7.69
N LEU A 57 -2.89 -13.56 -6.62
CA LEU A 57 -3.53 -14.28 -5.52
C LEU A 57 -5.02 -14.57 -5.78
N ALA A 58 -5.62 -13.95 -6.80
CA ALA A 58 -7.02 -14.18 -7.14
C ALA A 58 -7.23 -15.65 -7.55
N GLY A 59 -8.09 -16.36 -6.82
CA GLY A 59 -8.35 -17.78 -7.04
C GLY A 59 -7.29 -18.72 -6.45
N MET A 60 -6.35 -18.21 -5.64
CA MET A 60 -5.37 -19.06 -4.94
C MET A 60 -6.01 -19.89 -3.81
N LEU A 61 -7.14 -19.45 -3.27
CA LEU A 61 -7.85 -20.14 -2.21
C LEU A 61 -9.21 -20.61 -2.75
N THR A 62 -9.48 -21.90 -2.59
CA THR A 62 -10.77 -22.51 -2.87
C THR A 62 -11.68 -22.44 -1.64
N GLU A 63 -12.99 -22.54 -1.83
CA GLU A 63 -13.96 -22.57 -0.71
C GLU A 63 -13.73 -23.75 0.24
N GLU A 64 -13.18 -24.86 -0.28
CA GLU A 64 -12.84 -26.08 0.47
C GLU A 64 -11.63 -25.88 1.38
N GLU A 65 -10.65 -25.07 0.94
CA GLU A 65 -9.44 -24.76 1.72
C GLU A 65 -9.70 -23.73 2.82
N VAL A 66 -10.77 -22.94 2.71
CA VAL A 66 -11.08 -21.84 3.63
C VAL A 66 -12.55 -21.88 4.08
N PRO A 67 -13.00 -22.95 4.76
CA PRO A 67 -14.41 -23.13 5.12
C PRO A 67 -14.94 -22.06 6.08
N HIS A 68 -14.05 -21.36 6.77
CA HIS A 68 -14.39 -20.26 7.67
C HIS A 68 -14.64 -18.92 6.94
N TRP A 69 -14.40 -18.85 5.62
CA TRP A 69 -14.72 -17.70 4.76
C TRP A 69 -15.93 -17.96 3.85
N LYS A 70 -16.66 -19.05 4.09
CA LYS A 70 -17.78 -19.51 3.26
C LYS A 70 -18.96 -18.53 3.23
N ASP A 71 -19.33 -18.00 4.39
CA ASP A 71 -20.45 -17.07 4.56
C ASP A 71 -20.19 -16.11 5.74
N ASP A 72 -21.05 -15.09 5.86
CA ASP A 72 -20.92 -14.06 6.89
C ASP A 72 -20.96 -14.65 8.31
N GLU A 73 -21.68 -15.73 8.56
CA GLU A 73 -21.76 -16.37 9.88
C GLU A 73 -20.44 -17.06 10.23
N ALA A 74 -19.88 -17.83 9.30
CA ALA A 74 -18.58 -18.47 9.42
C ALA A 74 -17.44 -17.44 9.61
N ILE A 75 -17.49 -16.34 8.86
CA ILE A 75 -16.52 -15.23 8.98
C ILE A 75 -16.62 -14.60 10.37
N ASN A 76 -17.83 -14.27 10.82
CA ASN A 76 -18.03 -13.62 12.12
C ASN A 76 -17.58 -14.52 13.27
N LYS A 77 -17.88 -15.82 13.20
CA LYS A 77 -17.42 -16.81 14.19
C LYS A 77 -15.90 -16.89 14.22
N TRP A 78 -15.28 -17.02 13.05
CA TRP A 78 -13.81 -17.08 12.92
C TRP A 78 -13.12 -15.82 13.45
N LEU A 79 -13.66 -14.63 13.15
CA LEU A 79 -13.14 -13.37 13.69
C LEU A 79 -13.29 -13.30 15.22
N ALA A 80 -14.42 -13.76 15.77
CA ALA A 80 -14.64 -13.78 17.21
C ALA A 80 -13.66 -14.71 17.93
N ASP A 81 -13.42 -15.89 17.37
CA ASP A 81 -12.48 -16.87 17.95
C ASP A 81 -11.03 -16.35 17.90
N ASN A 82 -10.60 -15.76 16.78
CA ASN A 82 -9.28 -15.12 16.69
C ASN A 82 -9.10 -14.00 17.72
N ARG A 83 -10.11 -13.13 17.89
CA ARG A 83 -10.06 -12.03 18.88
C ARG A 83 -9.97 -12.54 20.32
N LYS A 84 -10.58 -13.69 20.63
CA LYS A 84 -10.47 -14.33 21.94
C LYS A 84 -9.07 -14.87 22.18
N VAL A 85 -8.49 -15.54 21.19
CA VAL A 85 -7.11 -16.07 21.27
C VAL A 85 -6.11 -14.93 21.45
N ASP A 86 -6.23 -13.86 20.66
CA ASP A 86 -5.33 -12.70 20.74
C ASP A 86 -5.41 -12.02 22.11
N ARG A 87 -6.63 -11.84 22.64
CA ARG A 87 -6.83 -11.29 23.99
C ARG A 87 -6.19 -12.14 25.07
N LYS A 88 -6.36 -13.46 25.00
CA LYS A 88 -5.76 -14.40 25.95
C LYS A 88 -4.23 -14.35 25.88
N ALA A 89 -3.66 -14.33 24.67
CA ALA A 89 -2.22 -14.20 24.46
C ALA A 89 -1.67 -12.87 25.01
N LEU A 90 -2.44 -11.79 24.89
CA LEU A 90 -2.10 -10.51 25.49
C LEU A 90 -2.10 -10.61 27.02
N GLU A 91 -3.16 -11.17 27.62
CA GLU A 91 -3.28 -11.35 29.08
C GLU A 91 -2.13 -12.21 29.64
N ASP A 92 -1.81 -13.32 28.99
CA ASP A 92 -0.71 -14.21 29.37
C ASP A 92 0.66 -13.49 29.32
N LYS A 93 0.85 -12.57 28.36
CA LYS A 93 2.10 -11.80 28.18
C LYS A 93 2.33 -10.76 29.28
N TRP A 94 1.26 -10.26 29.91
CA TRP A 94 1.33 -9.24 30.97
C TRP A 94 1.10 -9.81 32.38
N GLN A 95 0.89 -11.14 32.49
CA GLN A 95 0.82 -11.89 33.76
C GLN A 95 2.18 -12.49 34.18
N MET A 96 3.28 -12.16 33.48
CA MET A 96 4.67 -12.41 33.90
C MET A 96 5.33 -11.14 34.43
#